data_AF-A0A9N9FM48-F1
#
_entry.id   AF-A0A9N9FM48-F1
#
_cell.length_a   1.000
_cell.length_b   1.000
_cell.length_c   1.000
_cell.angle_alpha   90.00
_cell.angle_beta   90.00
_cell.angle_gamma   90.00
#
_symmetry.space_group_name_H-M   'P 1'
#
loop_
_entity.id
_entity.type
_entity.pdbx_description
1 polymer ?
#
loop_
_entity_poly.entity_id
_entity_poly.type
_entity_poly.pdbx_seq_one_letter_code
_entity_poly.pdbx_strand_id
1 'polypeptide(L)'
;MTVNQRHSKNSATIAEKNNGKDEGIVAQTGKTWGRDRGVLYAVLPAKIGYGQRTPAGYILPYKVNGLLAWTISHAVYLAGAYYFSWWSPSIIHDNWGSLLIAANIYGFFLTFFVYFKAYYFPTHPADRKYSGSVLYDLMMGIEMNPRFGELWDFKLFHNGRPGIVAWTMINLSFAAAQYQAIGTEIVGEDGEWKRVWGMLGWVRGKTGCYVTNSMILLNILHATYVLDFFYNEDWYLRTIDIAHDHFGFYLAWGDTVWLPWMYTLQSHYLVRNPVDLSTPYFLFVLAMGFSGYYIFRAVNHQKDYVRRADGNCKVWGKPATFIRTKFITSDGTEHSSTLITCGYWGE
;
A
#
# COMPACT_ATOMS: atom_id res chain seq x y z
N MET A 1 33.11 44.56 8.11
CA MET A 1 31.95 43.69 7.83
C MET A 1 30.75 44.25 8.57
N THR A 2 29.76 44.74 7.84
CA THR A 2 28.51 45.27 8.37
C THR A 2 27.67 44.16 9.03
N VAL A 3 26.88 44.51 10.04
CA VAL A 3 26.04 43.58 10.84
C VAL A 3 25.15 42.68 9.95
N ASN A 4 24.69 43.19 8.80
CA ASN A 4 23.92 42.42 7.82
C ASN A 4 24.70 41.26 7.16
N GLN A 5 26.02 41.38 6.96
CA GLN A 5 26.83 40.28 6.42
C GLN A 5 27.08 39.17 7.44
N ARG A 6 27.07 39.48 8.76
CA ARG A 6 27.16 38.46 9.82
C ARG A 6 25.85 37.70 9.98
N HIS A 7 24.70 38.37 9.86
CA HIS A 7 23.40 37.68 9.88
C HIS A 7 23.24 36.75 8.68
N SER A 8 23.51 37.22 7.45
CA SER A 8 23.44 36.39 6.24
C SER A 8 24.32 35.14 6.32
N LYS A 9 25.56 35.25 6.81
CA LYS A 9 26.45 34.10 6.99
C LYS A 9 25.95 33.13 8.06
N ASN A 10 25.48 33.62 9.21
CA ASN A 10 24.93 32.76 10.26
C ASN A 10 23.66 32.03 9.81
N SER A 11 22.79 32.66 9.02
CA SER A 11 21.59 32.02 8.45
C SER A 11 21.96 30.87 7.51
N ALA A 12 22.94 31.09 6.62
CA ALA A 12 23.41 30.08 5.68
C ALA A 12 24.05 28.88 6.40
N THR A 13 24.86 29.13 7.44
CA THR A 13 25.51 28.06 8.22
C THR A 13 24.52 27.25 9.07
N ILE A 14 23.42 27.85 9.52
CA ILE A 14 22.34 27.15 10.23
C ILE A 14 21.52 26.29 9.25
N ALA A 15 21.23 26.80 8.05
CA ALA A 15 20.54 26.07 7.00
C ALA A 15 21.34 24.83 6.54
N GLU A 16 22.66 24.98 6.31
CA GLU A 16 23.54 23.84 5.96
C GLU A 16 23.63 22.79 7.09
N LYS A 17 23.66 23.22 8.36
CA LYS A 17 23.67 22.32 9.51
C LYS A 17 22.37 21.54 9.69
N ASN A 18 21.23 22.16 9.39
CA ASN A 18 19.94 21.48 9.44
C ASN A 18 19.79 20.50 8.28
N ASN A 19 20.23 20.89 7.07
CA ASN A 19 20.22 20.02 5.90
C ASN A 19 21.08 18.76 6.10
N GLY A 20 22.28 18.91 6.69
CA GLY A 20 23.15 17.76 7.00
C GLY A 20 22.63 16.84 8.14
N LYS A 21 21.78 17.36 9.04
CA LYS A 21 21.07 16.55 10.04
C LYS A 21 19.91 15.78 9.42
N ASP A 22 19.15 16.43 8.54
CA ASP A 22 18.02 15.82 7.84
C ASP A 22 18.49 14.72 6.88
N GLU A 23 19.60 14.92 6.16
CA GLU A 23 20.23 13.87 5.33
C GLU A 23 20.67 12.64 6.15
N GLY A 24 21.24 12.86 7.33
CA GLY A 24 21.64 11.79 8.25
C GLY A 24 20.45 10.99 8.81
N ILE A 25 19.36 11.68 9.17
CA ILE A 25 18.12 11.08 9.67
C ILE A 25 17.40 10.33 8.54
N VAL A 26 17.35 10.89 7.32
CA VAL A 26 16.72 10.26 6.15
C VAL A 26 17.46 8.99 5.75
N ALA A 27 18.80 9.01 5.71
CA ALA A 27 19.61 7.84 5.42
C ALA A 27 19.44 6.73 6.47
N GLN A 28 19.15 7.10 7.72
CA GLN A 28 18.81 6.16 8.79
C GLN A 28 17.37 5.64 8.61
N THR A 29 16.40 6.51 8.35
CA THR A 29 14.98 6.20 8.16
C THR A 29 14.71 5.28 6.96
N GLY A 30 15.43 5.46 5.85
CA GLY A 30 15.32 4.60 4.67
C GLY A 30 15.89 3.19 4.90
N LYS A 31 16.99 3.07 5.65
CA LYS A 31 17.58 1.77 6.03
C LYS A 31 16.76 1.05 7.11
N THR A 32 16.04 1.78 7.96
CA THR A 32 15.21 1.21 9.02
C THR A 32 13.82 0.81 8.54
N TRP A 33 13.27 1.45 7.50
CA TRP A 33 11.89 1.18 7.04
C TRP A 33 11.60 -0.29 6.72
N GLY A 34 12.38 -0.93 5.86
CA GLY A 34 12.17 -2.33 5.49
C GLY A 34 12.42 -3.30 6.67
N ARG A 35 13.46 -3.03 7.47
CA ARG A 35 13.82 -3.83 8.64
C ARG A 35 12.74 -3.77 9.73
N ASP A 36 12.26 -2.58 10.06
CA ASP A 36 11.31 -2.36 11.13
C ASP A 36 9.94 -2.97 10.77
N ARG A 37 9.56 -2.95 9.48
CA ARG A 37 8.36 -3.67 9.00
C ARG A 37 8.53 -5.18 9.05
N GLY A 38 9.72 -5.70 8.75
CA GLY A 38 10.05 -7.12 8.91
C GLY A 38 9.89 -7.59 10.35
N VAL A 39 10.34 -6.76 11.31
CA VAL A 39 10.16 -7.01 12.75
C VAL A 39 8.70 -6.95 13.15
N LEU A 40 7.96 -5.92 12.71
CA LEU A 40 6.52 -5.82 13.00
C LEU A 40 5.75 -7.04 12.45
N TYR A 41 6.06 -7.48 11.23
CA TYR A 41 5.45 -8.67 10.65
C TYR A 41 5.72 -9.92 11.51
N ALA A 42 6.95 -10.09 11.98
CA ALA A 42 7.35 -11.25 12.77
C ALA A 42 6.80 -11.25 14.21
N VAL A 43 6.75 -10.08 14.87
CA VAL A 43 6.51 -9.97 16.32
C VAL A 43 5.07 -9.64 16.66
N LEU A 44 4.35 -8.89 15.82
CA LEU A 44 2.99 -8.47 16.15
C LEU A 44 2.03 -9.68 16.26
N PRO A 45 1.09 -9.65 17.21
CA PRO A 45 0.07 -10.67 17.32
C PRO A 45 -0.74 -10.75 16.01
N ALA A 46 -1.02 -11.96 15.58
CA ALA A 46 -1.63 -12.22 14.29
C ALA A 46 -2.65 -13.35 14.40
N LYS A 47 -3.74 -13.24 13.65
CA LYS A 47 -4.56 -14.40 13.33
C LYS A 47 -3.79 -15.25 12.31
N ILE A 48 -3.84 -16.57 12.45
CA ILE A 48 -3.28 -17.47 11.44
C ILE A 48 -4.33 -17.73 10.36
N GLY A 49 -4.07 -17.21 9.17
CA GLY A 49 -4.80 -17.55 7.95
C GLY A 49 -4.15 -18.74 7.24
N TYR A 50 -4.90 -19.44 6.41
CA TYR A 50 -4.41 -20.58 5.63
C TYR A 50 -4.59 -20.31 4.13
N GLY A 51 -3.52 -20.53 3.37
CA GLY A 51 -3.55 -20.43 1.92
C GLY A 51 -4.27 -21.60 1.25
N GLN A 52 -4.36 -21.54 -0.08
CA GLN A 52 -4.78 -22.69 -0.87
C GLN A 52 -3.72 -23.80 -0.84
N ARG A 53 -4.15 -25.02 -1.16
CA ARG A 53 -3.24 -26.15 -1.30
C ARG A 53 -2.31 -25.90 -2.50
N THR A 54 -1.00 -26.00 -2.29
CA THR A 54 -0.01 -25.87 -3.37
C THR A 54 -0.02 -27.10 -4.29
N PRO A 55 0.58 -27.04 -5.49
CA PRO A 55 0.72 -28.20 -6.38
C PRO A 55 1.40 -29.41 -5.71
N ALA A 56 2.36 -29.20 -4.81
CA ALA A 56 2.98 -30.27 -4.03
C ALA A 56 2.16 -30.72 -2.81
N GLY A 57 0.97 -30.17 -2.59
CA GLY A 57 0.01 -30.62 -1.57
C GLY A 57 0.10 -29.90 -0.22
N TYR A 58 0.93 -28.86 -0.09
CA TYR A 58 1.09 -28.13 1.17
C TYR A 58 -0.05 -27.14 1.41
N ILE A 59 -0.50 -27.01 2.67
CA ILE A 59 -1.41 -25.95 3.11
C ILE A 59 -0.63 -25.03 4.04
N LEU A 60 -0.29 -23.84 3.54
CA LEU A 60 0.66 -22.97 4.23
C LEU A 60 -0.06 -22.03 5.22
N PRO A 61 0.43 -21.90 6.48
CA PRO A 61 -0.05 -20.92 7.44
C PRO A 61 0.54 -19.52 7.16
N TYR A 62 -0.23 -18.47 7.43
CA TYR A 62 0.17 -17.07 7.22
C TYR A 62 -0.19 -16.22 8.43
N LYS A 63 0.71 -15.31 8.82
CA LYS A 63 0.42 -14.29 9.83
C LYS A 63 -0.36 -13.14 9.22
N VAL A 64 -1.62 -13.02 9.62
CA VAL A 64 -2.55 -11.99 9.16
C VAL A 64 -2.66 -10.94 10.27
N ASN A 65 -1.79 -9.93 10.18
CA ASN A 65 -1.67 -8.82 11.12
C ASN A 65 -1.54 -7.45 10.43
N GLY A 66 -1.96 -7.36 9.17
CA GLY A 66 -1.77 -6.18 8.33
C GLY A 66 -2.44 -4.94 8.86
N LEU A 67 -3.66 -5.06 9.41
CA LEU A 67 -4.37 -3.90 9.98
C LEU A 67 -3.66 -3.34 11.22
N LEU A 68 -3.13 -4.22 12.08
CA LEU A 68 -2.37 -3.80 13.25
C LEU A 68 -1.03 -3.18 12.84
N ALA A 69 -0.33 -3.81 11.89
CA ALA A 69 0.90 -3.27 11.32
C ALA A 69 0.66 -1.89 10.70
N TRP A 70 -0.41 -1.72 9.91
CA TRP A 70 -0.81 -0.44 9.33
C TRP A 70 -1.07 0.61 10.41
N THR A 71 -1.85 0.27 11.44
CA THR A 71 -2.22 1.19 12.53
C THR A 71 -0.98 1.69 13.27
N ILE A 72 -0.10 0.77 13.68
CA ILE A 72 1.15 1.11 14.38
C ILE A 72 2.05 1.96 13.49
N SER A 73 2.14 1.60 12.20
CA SER A 73 2.97 2.32 11.22
C SER A 73 2.54 3.78 11.09
N HIS A 74 1.24 4.04 10.98
CA HIS A 74 0.69 5.38 10.85
C HIS A 74 0.77 6.15 12.18
N ALA A 75 0.50 5.50 13.30
CA ALA A 75 0.64 6.10 14.62
C ALA A 75 2.08 6.55 14.90
N VAL A 76 3.07 5.68 14.62
CA VAL A 76 4.50 6.02 14.77
C VAL A 76 4.89 7.15 13.83
N TYR A 77 4.43 7.12 12.57
CA TYR A 77 4.70 8.19 11.60
C TYR A 77 4.18 9.54 12.05
N LEU A 78 2.91 9.60 12.45
CA LEU A 78 2.26 10.83 12.89
C LEU A 78 2.83 11.33 14.23
N ALA A 79 3.06 10.43 15.20
CA ALA A 79 3.66 10.81 16.47
C ALA A 79 5.11 11.29 16.28
N GLY A 80 5.90 10.60 15.46
CA GLY A 80 7.26 11.01 15.12
C GLY A 80 7.29 12.38 14.45
N ALA A 81 6.33 12.66 13.56
CA ALA A 81 6.27 13.94 12.86
C ALA A 81 5.78 15.10 13.74
N TYR A 82 4.68 14.92 14.49
CA TYR A 82 3.96 16.01 15.15
C TYR A 82 4.21 16.12 16.66
N TYR A 83 4.50 15.02 17.35
CA TYR A 83 4.69 15.00 18.80
C TYR A 83 6.15 14.99 19.20
N PHE A 84 6.95 14.12 18.58
CA PHE A 84 8.37 13.96 18.88
C PHE A 84 9.31 14.78 18.00
N SER A 85 8.81 15.29 16.87
CA SER A 85 9.60 16.04 15.87
C SER A 85 10.86 15.29 15.42
N TRP A 86 10.76 13.97 15.25
CA TRP A 86 11.83 13.12 14.75
C TRP A 86 12.08 13.32 13.25
N TRP A 87 11.06 13.70 12.49
CA TRP A 87 11.13 13.96 11.05
C TRP A 87 10.06 14.95 10.60
N SER A 88 10.23 15.53 9.41
CA SER A 88 9.19 16.34 8.77
C SER A 88 7.96 15.48 8.40
N PRO A 89 6.72 15.99 8.55
CA PRO A 89 5.52 15.34 8.02
C PRO A 89 5.53 15.15 6.50
N SER A 90 6.39 15.87 5.76
CA SER A 90 6.59 15.78 4.31
C SER A 90 7.80 14.91 3.91
N ILE A 91 8.45 14.22 4.85
CA ILE A 91 9.75 13.54 4.63
C ILE A 91 9.79 12.61 3.39
N ILE A 92 8.70 11.91 3.07
CA ILE A 92 8.65 11.01 1.91
C ILE A 92 8.61 11.81 0.60
N HIS A 93 7.83 12.89 0.57
CA HIS A 93 7.79 13.82 -0.56
C HIS A 93 9.17 14.46 -0.78
N ASP A 94 9.79 14.95 0.30
CA ASP A 94 11.05 15.70 0.22
C ASP A 94 12.21 14.83 -0.29
N ASN A 95 12.12 13.51 -0.07
CA ASN A 95 13.12 12.52 -0.47
C ASN A 95 12.63 11.59 -1.59
N TRP A 96 11.62 11.99 -2.35
CA TRP A 96 10.95 11.11 -3.32
C TRP A 96 11.91 10.45 -4.32
N GLY A 97 12.82 11.24 -4.90
CA GLY A 97 13.78 10.75 -5.91
C GLY A 97 14.75 9.71 -5.35
N SER A 98 15.30 9.94 -4.16
CA SER A 98 16.23 9.01 -3.51
C SER A 98 15.53 7.73 -3.04
N LEU A 99 14.29 7.84 -2.55
CA LEU A 99 13.45 6.68 -2.19
C LEU A 99 13.08 5.82 -3.41
N LEU A 100 12.78 6.43 -4.57
CA LEU A 100 12.50 5.71 -5.81
C LEU A 100 13.71 4.89 -6.28
N ILE A 101 14.92 5.47 -6.22
CA ILE A 101 16.16 4.78 -6.56
C ILE A 101 16.40 3.63 -5.57
N ALA A 102 16.26 3.88 -4.27
CA ALA A 102 16.42 2.87 -3.23
C ALA A 102 15.44 1.70 -3.39
N ALA A 103 14.17 1.98 -3.70
CA ALA A 103 13.16 0.98 -3.97
C ALA A 103 13.50 0.12 -5.20
N ASN A 104 14.01 0.72 -6.28
CA ASN A 104 14.45 -0.04 -7.46
C ASN A 104 15.63 -0.96 -7.13
N ILE A 105 16.66 -0.44 -6.44
CA ILE A 105 17.80 -1.24 -5.99
C ILE A 105 17.29 -2.41 -5.14
N TYR A 106 16.36 -2.16 -4.21
CA TYR A 106 15.76 -3.19 -3.38
C TYR A 106 14.96 -4.22 -4.18
N GLY A 107 14.13 -3.80 -5.14
CA GLY A 107 13.34 -4.70 -5.98
C GLY A 107 14.20 -5.63 -6.83
N PHE A 108 15.27 -5.11 -7.44
CA PHE A 108 16.25 -5.93 -8.16
C PHE A 108 17.00 -6.87 -7.21
N PHE A 109 17.48 -6.35 -6.08
CA PHE A 109 18.15 -7.17 -5.06
C PHE A 109 17.24 -8.33 -4.60
N LEU A 110 15.98 -8.05 -4.28
CA LEU A 110 15.01 -9.04 -3.83
C LEU A 110 14.78 -10.11 -4.90
N THR A 111 14.68 -9.71 -6.17
CA THR A 111 14.56 -10.62 -7.31
C THR A 111 15.73 -11.60 -7.39
N PHE A 112 16.96 -11.09 -7.39
CA PHE A 112 18.15 -11.94 -7.43
C PHE A 112 18.29 -12.80 -6.18
N PHE A 113 17.91 -12.25 -5.02
CA PHE A 113 17.92 -12.96 -3.75
C PHE A 113 16.97 -14.17 -3.79
N VAL A 114 15.71 -14.00 -4.20
CA VAL A 114 14.73 -15.12 -4.23
C VAL A 114 15.04 -16.12 -5.33
N TYR A 115 15.62 -15.67 -6.45
CA TYR A 115 16.17 -16.56 -7.48
C TYR A 115 17.29 -17.44 -6.91
N PHE A 116 18.29 -16.84 -6.26
CA PHE A 116 19.38 -17.59 -5.62
C PHE A 116 18.86 -18.54 -4.53
N LYS A 117 17.99 -18.04 -3.65
CA LYS A 117 17.36 -18.83 -2.60
C LYS A 117 16.67 -20.08 -3.18
N ALA A 118 15.98 -19.96 -4.31
CA ALA A 118 15.30 -21.08 -4.93
C ALA A 118 16.22 -22.23 -5.36
N TYR A 119 17.49 -21.97 -5.67
CA TYR A 119 18.47 -23.00 -5.98
C TYR A 119 19.07 -23.64 -4.73
N TYR A 120 19.49 -22.82 -3.76
CA TYR A 120 20.34 -23.28 -2.66
C TYR A 120 19.59 -23.55 -1.36
N PHE A 121 18.52 -22.80 -1.09
CA PHE A 121 17.77 -22.85 0.17
C PHE A 121 16.25 -22.81 -0.06
N PRO A 122 15.69 -23.71 -0.88
CA PRO A 122 14.27 -23.72 -1.17
C PRO A 122 13.44 -24.06 0.07
N THR A 123 12.34 -23.35 0.29
CA THR A 123 11.45 -23.64 1.43
C THR A 123 10.71 -24.96 1.21
N HIS A 124 10.13 -25.13 0.01
CA HIS A 124 9.46 -26.35 -0.41
C HIS A 124 10.05 -26.80 -1.75
N PRO A 125 11.03 -27.73 -1.76
CA PRO A 125 11.71 -28.13 -2.99
C PRO A 125 10.78 -28.66 -4.09
N ALA A 126 9.64 -29.25 -3.69
CA ALA A 126 8.63 -29.82 -4.57
C ALA A 126 7.70 -28.77 -5.22
N ASP A 127 7.61 -27.55 -4.67
CA ASP A 127 6.88 -26.40 -5.25
C ASP A 127 7.80 -25.47 -6.06
N ARG A 128 8.88 -26.04 -6.62
CA ARG A 128 9.75 -25.33 -7.56
C ARG A 128 9.39 -25.66 -8.99
N LYS A 129 9.46 -24.65 -9.85
CA LYS A 129 9.28 -24.83 -11.30
C LYS A 129 10.42 -24.15 -12.04
N TYR A 130 11.08 -24.93 -12.88
CA TYR A 130 12.16 -24.46 -13.75
C TYR A 130 11.65 -24.48 -15.19
N SER A 131 11.79 -23.36 -15.91
CA SER A 131 11.43 -23.29 -17.33
C SER A 131 12.56 -23.71 -18.26
N GLY A 132 13.80 -23.76 -17.75
CA GLY A 132 15.01 -23.94 -18.56
C GLY A 132 15.53 -22.62 -19.16
N SER A 133 14.82 -21.50 -18.98
CA SER A 133 15.27 -20.16 -19.37
C SER A 133 15.56 -19.32 -18.13
N VAL A 134 16.83 -18.92 -17.98
CA VAL A 134 17.28 -18.08 -16.84
C VAL A 134 16.47 -16.78 -16.75
N LEU A 135 16.21 -16.13 -17.89
CA LEU A 135 15.44 -14.88 -17.91
C LEU A 135 13.99 -15.10 -17.49
N TYR A 136 13.36 -16.17 -17.96
CA TYR A 136 11.98 -16.47 -17.59
C TYR A 136 11.87 -16.84 -16.10
N ASP A 137 12.82 -17.63 -15.59
CA ASP A 137 12.85 -18.05 -14.18
C ASP A 137 13.15 -16.87 -13.24
N LEU A 138 13.97 -15.89 -13.66
CA LEU A 138 14.15 -14.62 -12.94
C LEU A 138 12.86 -13.79 -12.95
N MET A 139 12.17 -13.75 -14.09
CA MET A 139 10.95 -12.96 -14.29
C MET A 139 9.78 -13.52 -13.47
N MET A 140 9.43 -14.79 -13.68
CA MET A 140 8.27 -15.43 -13.08
C MET A 140 8.56 -16.04 -11.71
N GLY A 141 9.83 -16.28 -11.37
CA GLY A 141 10.22 -16.92 -10.12
C GLY A 141 10.22 -18.44 -10.21
N ILE A 142 11.05 -19.06 -9.37
CA ILE A 142 11.23 -20.52 -9.33
C ILE A 142 10.46 -21.12 -8.16
N GLU A 143 10.59 -20.55 -6.96
CA GLU A 143 9.81 -20.97 -5.80
C GLU A 143 8.42 -20.36 -5.86
N MET A 144 7.40 -21.19 -5.64
CA MET A 144 6.03 -20.72 -5.52
C MET A 144 5.90 -19.74 -4.34
N ASN A 145 6.18 -20.17 -3.10
CA ASN A 145 6.06 -19.34 -1.90
C ASN A 145 7.36 -19.38 -1.08
N PRO A 146 8.38 -18.54 -1.42
CA PRO A 146 9.62 -18.51 -0.65
C PRO A 146 9.38 -17.95 0.76
N ARG A 147 10.06 -18.53 1.76
CA ARG A 147 9.89 -18.18 3.17
C ARG A 147 11.18 -18.15 3.97
N PHE A 148 11.14 -17.42 5.09
CA PHE A 148 12.02 -17.67 6.24
C PHE A 148 11.24 -18.38 7.36
N GLY A 149 11.67 -19.59 7.70
CA GLY A 149 10.90 -20.46 8.59
C GLY A 149 9.50 -20.75 8.04
N GLU A 150 8.55 -21.03 8.94
CA GLU A 150 7.20 -21.44 8.54
C GLU A 150 6.27 -20.26 8.25
N LEU A 151 6.45 -19.13 8.95
CA LEU A 151 5.45 -18.06 9.01
C LEU A 151 5.86 -16.77 8.29
N TRP A 152 7.13 -16.61 7.92
CA TRP A 152 7.60 -15.41 7.22
C TRP A 152 7.55 -15.64 5.71
N ASP A 153 6.44 -15.24 5.10
CA ASP A 153 6.19 -15.41 3.67
C ASP A 153 6.53 -14.16 2.87
N PHE A 154 7.35 -14.32 1.82
CA PHE A 154 7.86 -13.19 1.04
C PHE A 154 6.77 -12.45 0.28
N LYS A 155 5.76 -13.15 -0.26
CA LYS A 155 4.70 -12.53 -1.05
C LYS A 155 3.79 -11.70 -0.17
N LEU A 156 3.25 -12.33 0.88
CA LEU A 156 2.35 -11.63 1.80
C LEU A 156 3.08 -10.45 2.48
N PHE A 157 4.34 -10.63 2.84
CA PHE A 157 5.13 -9.56 3.43
C PHE A 157 5.31 -8.40 2.45
N HIS A 158 5.84 -8.61 1.24
CA HIS A 158 6.19 -7.52 0.33
C HIS A 158 4.97 -6.79 -0.22
N ASN A 159 3.93 -7.51 -0.63
CA ASN A 159 2.69 -6.92 -1.07
C ASN A 159 2.04 -6.09 0.05
N GLY A 160 1.85 -6.72 1.21
CA GLY A 160 1.09 -6.11 2.30
C GLY A 160 1.86 -5.01 3.04
N ARG A 161 3.16 -5.19 3.34
CA ARG A 161 3.90 -4.31 4.25
C ARG A 161 4.61 -3.17 3.50
N PRO A 162 5.78 -3.35 2.84
CA PRO A 162 6.42 -2.24 2.15
C PRO A 162 5.62 -1.72 0.94
N GLY A 163 4.73 -2.51 0.34
CA GLY A 163 3.83 -2.06 -0.73
C GLY A 163 2.62 -1.27 -0.19
N ILE A 164 1.57 -1.97 0.22
CA ILE A 164 0.25 -1.37 0.51
C ILE A 164 0.27 -0.43 1.73
N VAL A 165 1.03 -0.71 2.81
CA VAL A 165 1.13 0.25 3.94
C VAL A 165 1.80 1.54 3.50
N ALA A 166 2.83 1.47 2.64
CA ALA A 166 3.53 2.66 2.17
C ALA A 166 2.60 3.58 1.38
N TRP A 167 1.66 3.03 0.60
CA TRP A 167 0.72 3.79 -0.22
C TRP A 167 0.03 4.93 0.53
N THR A 168 -0.61 4.65 1.67
CA THR A 168 -1.31 5.70 2.43
C THR A 168 -0.35 6.66 3.14
N MET A 169 0.82 6.18 3.56
CA MET A 169 1.84 7.05 4.17
C MET A 169 2.44 8.04 3.18
N ILE A 170 2.65 7.61 1.93
CA ILE A 170 3.04 8.48 0.82
C ILE A 170 1.98 9.55 0.60
N ASN A 171 0.70 9.17 0.48
CA ASN A 171 -0.36 10.15 0.27
C ASN A 171 -0.46 11.17 1.41
N LEU A 172 -0.26 10.76 2.66
CA LEU A 172 -0.20 11.66 3.81
C LEU A 172 1.00 12.61 3.76
N SER A 173 2.18 12.09 3.39
CA SER A 173 3.38 12.93 3.22
C SER A 173 3.22 13.96 2.11
N PHE A 174 2.55 13.59 1.02
CA PHE A 174 2.25 14.50 -0.09
C PHE A 174 1.19 15.53 0.31
N ALA A 175 0.16 15.15 1.08
CA ALA A 175 -0.80 16.11 1.63
C ALA A 175 -0.11 17.12 2.57
N ALA A 176 0.84 16.68 3.40
CA ALA A 176 1.64 17.56 4.23
C ALA A 176 2.53 18.51 3.41
N ALA A 177 3.14 18.02 2.33
CA ALA A 177 3.89 18.86 1.40
C ALA A 177 3.00 19.92 0.73
N GLN A 178 1.78 19.55 0.31
CA GLN A 178 0.81 20.50 -0.24
C GLN A 178 0.43 21.59 0.77
N TYR A 179 0.18 21.20 2.02
CA TYR A 179 -0.12 22.15 3.10
C TYR A 179 1.00 23.18 3.29
N GLN A 180 2.26 22.73 3.27
CA GLN A 180 3.42 23.59 3.40
C GLN A 180 3.60 24.50 2.17
N ALA A 181 3.48 23.96 0.96
CA ALA A 181 3.66 24.69 -0.30
C ALA A 181 2.61 25.80 -0.52
N ILE A 182 1.33 25.51 -0.27
CA ILE A 182 0.26 26.52 -0.38
C ILE A 182 0.44 27.60 0.69
N GLY A 183 0.91 27.21 1.88
CA GLY A 183 1.27 28.14 2.94
C GLY A 183 2.29 29.19 2.53
N THR A 184 3.28 28.78 1.71
CA THR A 184 4.34 29.67 1.21
C THR A 184 3.91 30.58 0.06
N GLU A 185 2.88 30.23 -0.74
CA GLU A 185 2.43 31.10 -1.85
C GLU A 185 1.60 32.31 -1.39
N ILE A 186 0.96 32.22 -0.22
CA ILE A 186 0.11 33.29 0.34
C ILE A 186 0.94 34.37 1.06
N VAL A 187 2.15 34.02 1.51
CA VAL A 187 3.15 34.94 2.05
C VAL A 187 4.16 35.22 0.94
N GLY A 188 4.00 36.31 0.19
CA GLY A 188 4.96 36.67 -0.86
C GLY A 188 6.38 36.87 -0.29
N GLU A 189 7.41 36.84 -1.15
CA GLU A 189 8.82 37.11 -0.78
C GLU A 189 9.02 38.49 -0.13
N ASP A 190 8.05 39.38 -0.28
CA ASP A 190 7.90 40.72 0.26
C ASP A 190 7.22 40.77 1.66
N GLY A 191 6.73 39.65 2.18
CA GLY A 191 6.06 39.57 3.48
C GLY A 191 4.64 40.17 3.50
N GLU A 192 4.09 40.52 2.34
CA GLU A 192 2.74 41.08 2.19
C GLU A 192 1.68 39.97 2.07
N TRP A 193 0.56 40.15 2.78
CA TRP A 193 -0.54 39.19 2.83
C TRP A 193 -1.48 39.33 1.61
N LYS A 194 -1.62 38.28 0.79
CA LYS A 194 -2.69 38.24 -0.22
C LYS A 194 -4.04 37.91 0.44
N ARG A 195 -4.97 38.88 0.46
CA ARG A 195 -6.34 38.69 0.95
C ARG A 195 -7.18 37.91 -0.07
N VAL A 196 -7.51 36.65 0.22
CA VAL A 196 -8.51 35.88 -0.54
C VAL A 196 -9.73 35.62 0.35
N TRP A 197 -10.90 36.09 -0.08
CA TRP A 197 -12.19 35.83 0.55
C TRP A 197 -12.83 34.58 -0.07
N GLY A 198 -13.29 33.64 0.76
CA GLY A 198 -14.11 32.50 0.36
C GLY A 198 -15.01 32.04 1.51
N MET A 199 -16.32 32.18 1.33
CA MET A 199 -17.35 31.83 2.31
C MET A 199 -17.50 30.32 2.47
N LEU A 200 -17.32 29.88 3.72
CA LEU A 200 -17.80 28.66 4.40
C LEU A 200 -16.62 27.97 5.10
N GLY A 201 -16.55 28.17 6.42
CA GLY A 201 -15.49 27.64 7.26
C GLY A 201 -15.43 26.11 7.22
N TRP A 202 -14.23 25.56 7.41
CA TRP A 202 -13.79 25.01 8.70
C TRP A 202 -12.27 24.70 8.64
N VAL A 203 -11.62 24.82 9.81
CA VAL A 203 -10.18 24.62 10.11
C VAL A 203 -9.23 25.74 9.64
N ARG A 204 -9.35 26.93 10.25
CA ARG A 204 -8.33 27.99 10.20
C ARG A 204 -7.20 27.69 11.20
N GLY A 205 -6.11 27.09 10.70
CA GLY A 205 -4.78 27.19 11.33
C GLY A 205 -4.22 28.60 11.15
N LYS A 206 -3.28 29.01 12.02
CA LYS A 206 -2.76 30.39 12.14
C LYS A 206 -1.88 30.91 10.97
N THR A 207 -1.82 30.22 9.84
CA THR A 207 -1.11 30.62 8.62
C THR A 207 -1.92 30.11 7.43
N GLY A 208 -1.92 30.80 6.27
CA GLY A 208 -2.77 30.50 5.10
C GLY A 208 -2.60 29.11 4.45
N CYS A 209 -1.85 28.21 5.07
CA CYS A 209 -1.66 26.82 4.71
C CYS A 209 -2.99 26.05 4.76
N TYR A 210 -3.34 25.36 3.67
CA TYR A 210 -4.45 24.39 3.66
C TYR A 210 -4.14 23.22 2.71
N VAL A 211 -4.91 22.14 2.83
CA VAL A 211 -4.88 21.00 1.92
C VAL A 211 -6.13 21.08 1.05
N THR A 212 -5.98 20.97 -0.28
CA THR A 212 -7.12 21.09 -1.20
C THR A 212 -8.15 20.00 -0.95
N ASN A 213 -9.42 20.29 -1.25
CA ASN A 213 -10.47 19.30 -1.05
C ASN A 213 -10.29 18.05 -1.94
N SER A 214 -9.63 18.18 -3.09
CA SER A 214 -9.27 17.07 -3.98
C SER A 214 -8.22 16.14 -3.36
N MET A 215 -7.24 16.68 -2.65
CA MET A 215 -6.22 15.89 -1.95
C MET A 215 -6.83 15.14 -0.76
N ILE A 216 -7.76 15.78 -0.03
CA ILE A 216 -8.52 15.13 1.03
C ILE A 216 -9.36 13.99 0.46
N LEU A 217 -10.11 14.24 -0.62
CA LEU A 217 -10.92 13.24 -1.32
C LEU A 217 -10.10 12.02 -1.75
N LEU A 218 -8.94 12.26 -2.37
CA LEU A 218 -8.00 11.21 -2.77
C LEU A 218 -7.58 10.34 -1.58
N ASN A 219 -7.16 10.98 -0.49
CA ASN A 219 -6.72 10.28 0.72
C ASN A 219 -7.84 9.45 1.34
N ILE A 220 -9.08 9.95 1.38
CA ILE A 220 -10.24 9.21 1.90
C ILE A 220 -10.51 7.95 1.05
N LEU A 221 -10.53 8.08 -0.27
CA LEU A 221 -10.82 6.96 -1.17
C LEU A 221 -9.72 5.89 -1.12
N HIS A 222 -8.44 6.32 -1.17
CA HIS A 222 -7.31 5.40 -1.06
C HIS A 222 -7.24 4.73 0.33
N ALA A 223 -7.47 5.48 1.42
CA ALA A 223 -7.49 4.91 2.76
C ALA A 223 -8.64 3.90 2.93
N THR A 224 -9.82 4.17 2.37
CA THR A 224 -10.95 3.23 2.38
C THR A 224 -10.55 1.91 1.73
N TYR A 225 -9.95 1.97 0.54
CA TYR A 225 -9.48 0.78 -0.17
C TYR A 225 -8.41 0.00 0.62
N VAL A 226 -7.38 0.69 1.14
CA VAL A 226 -6.27 0.06 1.87
C VAL A 226 -6.73 -0.54 3.20
N LEU A 227 -7.59 0.15 3.94
CA LEU A 227 -8.13 -0.37 5.20
C LEU A 227 -9.04 -1.57 4.97
N ASP A 228 -9.87 -1.53 3.93
CA ASP A 228 -10.71 -2.67 3.55
C ASP A 228 -9.89 -3.89 3.12
N PHE A 229 -8.77 -3.68 2.40
CA PHE A 229 -7.80 -4.73 2.10
C PHE A 229 -7.27 -5.37 3.39
N PHE A 230 -6.78 -4.58 4.35
CA PHE A 230 -6.21 -5.12 5.60
C PHE A 230 -7.25 -5.71 6.55
N TYR A 231 -8.47 -5.16 6.57
CA TYR A 231 -9.57 -5.72 7.34
C TYR A 231 -9.95 -7.12 6.82
N ASN A 232 -9.82 -7.35 5.51
CA ASN A 232 -10.10 -8.62 4.85
C ASN A 232 -8.82 -9.33 4.36
N GLU A 233 -7.67 -9.13 5.00
CA GLU A 233 -6.36 -9.62 4.53
C GLU A 233 -6.35 -11.14 4.32
N ASP A 234 -7.11 -11.91 5.10
CA ASP A 234 -7.31 -13.36 4.92
C ASP A 234 -7.78 -13.74 3.49
N TRP A 235 -8.53 -12.86 2.81
CA TRP A 235 -9.00 -13.10 1.44
C TRP A 235 -7.85 -13.08 0.43
N TYR A 236 -6.80 -12.29 0.69
CA TYR A 236 -5.63 -12.20 -0.20
C TYR A 236 -4.93 -13.55 -0.36
N LEU A 237 -5.00 -14.42 0.65
CA LEU A 237 -4.42 -15.78 0.61
C LEU A 237 -5.04 -16.71 -0.45
N ARG A 238 -6.13 -16.28 -1.09
CA ARG A 238 -6.83 -17.01 -2.16
C ARG A 238 -6.64 -16.39 -3.54
N THR A 239 -5.88 -15.31 -3.63
CA THR A 239 -5.60 -14.62 -4.89
C THR A 239 -4.60 -15.40 -5.73
N ILE A 240 -4.52 -15.06 -7.01
CA ILE A 240 -3.59 -15.69 -7.96
C ILE A 240 -2.13 -15.54 -7.51
N ASP A 241 -1.77 -14.36 -7.00
CA ASP A 241 -0.41 -14.05 -6.52
C ASP A 241 0.07 -15.06 -5.48
N ILE A 242 -0.77 -15.40 -4.50
CA ILE A 242 -0.44 -16.34 -3.42
C ILE A 242 -0.63 -17.79 -3.87
N ALA A 243 -1.75 -18.08 -4.53
CA ALA A 243 -2.20 -19.46 -4.75
C ALA A 243 -1.66 -20.10 -6.03
N HIS A 244 -1.09 -19.34 -6.97
CA HIS A 244 -0.68 -19.89 -8.28
C HIS A 244 0.66 -19.35 -8.77
N ASP A 245 0.89 -18.04 -8.64
CA ASP A 245 2.09 -17.43 -9.22
C ASP A 245 3.35 -17.81 -8.42
N HIS A 246 4.51 -17.79 -9.07
CA HIS A 246 5.78 -17.96 -8.40
C HIS A 246 6.37 -16.58 -8.05
N PHE A 247 7.25 -16.52 -7.05
CA PHE A 247 7.80 -15.24 -6.61
C PHE A 247 9.12 -14.94 -7.31
N GLY A 248 9.04 -14.16 -8.40
CA GLY A 248 10.17 -13.62 -9.16
C GLY A 248 10.11 -12.10 -9.28
N PHE A 249 10.77 -11.55 -10.31
CA PHE A 249 10.81 -10.11 -10.57
C PHE A 249 9.41 -9.48 -10.63
N TYR A 250 8.43 -10.17 -11.22
CA TYR A 250 7.08 -9.62 -11.43
C TYR A 250 6.45 -9.17 -10.12
N LEU A 251 6.47 -10.06 -9.12
CA LEU A 251 5.92 -9.80 -7.79
C LEU A 251 6.90 -9.00 -6.93
N ALA A 252 8.19 -9.36 -6.93
CA ALA A 252 9.19 -8.69 -6.11
C ALA A 252 9.31 -7.19 -6.42
N TRP A 253 9.47 -6.82 -7.69
CA TRP A 253 9.53 -5.42 -8.13
C TRP A 253 8.13 -4.79 -8.18
N GLY A 254 7.11 -5.54 -8.58
CA GLY A 254 5.72 -5.08 -8.61
C GLY A 254 5.23 -4.57 -7.25
N ASP A 255 5.44 -5.37 -6.20
CA ASP A 255 4.97 -5.04 -4.85
C ASP A 255 5.79 -3.90 -4.22
N THR A 256 7.10 -3.85 -4.47
CA THR A 256 8.02 -2.94 -3.76
C THR A 256 8.27 -1.62 -4.48
N VAL A 257 8.02 -1.57 -5.79
CA VAL A 257 8.31 -0.39 -6.63
C VAL A 257 7.06 0.06 -7.37
N TRP A 258 6.46 -0.81 -8.18
CA TRP A 258 5.35 -0.41 -9.05
C TRP A 258 4.14 0.08 -8.25
N LEU A 259 3.65 -0.74 -7.32
CA LEU A 259 2.45 -0.46 -6.54
C LEU A 259 2.55 0.88 -5.79
N PRO A 260 3.50 1.09 -4.86
CA PRO A 260 3.52 2.30 -4.05
C PRO A 260 3.77 3.56 -4.87
N TRP A 261 4.50 3.48 -5.99
CA TRP A 261 4.88 4.66 -6.77
C TRP A 261 3.90 5.04 -7.88
N MET A 262 3.27 4.05 -8.51
CA MET A 262 2.26 4.31 -9.53
C MET A 262 0.91 4.67 -8.92
N TYR A 263 0.54 4.06 -7.79
CA TYR A 263 -0.78 4.25 -7.18
C TYR A 263 -0.88 5.57 -6.39
N THR A 264 0.22 6.30 -6.27
CA THR A 264 0.31 7.62 -5.64
C THR A 264 0.53 8.75 -6.65
N LEU A 265 0.48 8.47 -7.96
CA LEU A 265 0.70 9.52 -8.97
C LEU A 265 -0.30 10.68 -8.85
N GLN A 266 -1.51 10.41 -8.38
CA GLN A 266 -2.55 11.41 -8.17
C GLN A 266 -2.16 12.37 -7.03
N SER A 267 -1.59 11.89 -5.93
CA SER A 267 -1.11 12.77 -4.85
C SER A 267 0.10 13.57 -5.31
N HIS A 268 0.99 12.96 -6.11
CA HIS A 268 2.11 13.63 -6.74
C HIS A 268 1.68 14.77 -7.68
N TYR A 269 0.60 14.55 -8.45
CA TYR A 269 0.01 15.56 -9.31
C TYR A 269 -0.61 16.70 -8.51
N LEU A 270 -1.41 16.39 -7.47
CA LEU A 270 -2.13 17.39 -6.67
C LEU A 270 -1.23 18.27 -5.82
N VAL A 271 -0.04 17.80 -5.42
CA VAL A 271 0.95 18.68 -4.78
C VAL A 271 1.43 19.79 -5.72
N ARG A 272 1.66 19.48 -6.99
CA ARG A 272 2.13 20.45 -8.00
C ARG A 272 1.01 21.26 -8.62
N ASN A 273 -0.20 20.72 -8.61
CA ASN A 273 -1.38 21.33 -9.17
C ASN A 273 -2.48 21.32 -8.10
N PRO A 274 -2.46 22.28 -7.15
CA PRO A 274 -3.53 22.45 -6.19
C PRO A 274 -4.85 22.72 -6.93
N VAL A 275 -5.82 21.83 -6.77
CA VAL A 275 -7.15 21.97 -7.37
C VAL A 275 -8.21 21.89 -6.30
N ASP A 276 -9.00 22.94 -6.11
CA ASP A 276 -10.22 22.89 -5.30
C ASP A 276 -11.44 22.63 -6.19
N LEU A 277 -12.11 21.52 -5.92
CA LEU A 277 -13.31 21.09 -6.63
C LEU A 277 -14.51 21.91 -6.15
N SER A 278 -15.45 22.20 -7.05
CA SER A 278 -16.75 22.70 -6.64
C SER A 278 -17.47 21.65 -5.79
N THR A 279 -18.29 22.08 -4.82
CA THR A 279 -19.03 21.17 -3.93
C THR A 279 -19.81 20.08 -4.69
N PRO A 280 -20.52 20.39 -5.80
CA PRO A 280 -21.22 19.35 -6.57
C PRO A 280 -20.27 18.30 -7.16
N TYR A 281 -19.12 18.73 -7.68
CA TYR A 281 -18.15 17.81 -8.28
C TYR A 281 -17.45 16.95 -7.22
N PHE A 282 -17.09 17.54 -6.07
CA PHE A 282 -16.58 16.80 -4.92
C PHE A 282 -17.56 15.70 -4.47
N LEU A 283 -18.84 16.05 -4.27
CA LEU A 283 -19.88 15.11 -3.85
C LEU A 283 -20.11 14.02 -4.90
N PHE A 284 -20.08 14.37 -6.18
CA PHE A 284 -20.22 13.42 -7.27
C PHE A 284 -19.10 12.37 -7.28
N VAL A 285 -17.83 12.79 -7.21
CA VAL A 285 -16.69 11.87 -7.21
C VAL A 285 -16.66 11.04 -5.93
N LEU A 286 -16.99 11.63 -4.77
CA LEU A 286 -17.10 10.90 -3.51
C LEU A 286 -18.19 9.81 -3.58
N ALA A 287 -19.37 10.15 -4.09
CA ALA A 287 -20.47 9.21 -4.26
C ALA A 287 -20.12 8.10 -5.24
N MET A 288 -19.42 8.42 -6.34
CA MET A 288 -18.93 7.43 -7.30
C MET A 288 -17.90 6.48 -6.67
N GLY A 289 -16.96 6.99 -5.89
CA GLY A 289 -15.96 6.18 -5.19
C GLY A 289 -16.60 5.22 -4.19
N PHE A 290 -17.52 5.71 -3.35
CA PHE A 290 -18.20 4.86 -2.37
C PHE A 290 -19.22 3.90 -2.98
N SER A 291 -19.89 4.25 -4.08
CA SER A 291 -20.78 3.32 -4.78
C SER A 291 -19.98 2.18 -5.43
N GLY A 292 -18.84 2.48 -6.04
CA GLY A 292 -17.91 1.48 -6.57
C GLY A 292 -17.41 0.54 -5.47
N TYR A 293 -16.99 1.10 -4.32
CA TYR A 293 -16.60 0.32 -3.14
C TYR A 293 -17.74 -0.58 -2.63
N TYR A 294 -18.94 -0.03 -2.50
CA TYR A 294 -20.12 -0.78 -2.05
C TYR A 294 -20.42 -1.95 -2.98
N ILE A 295 -20.45 -1.72 -4.29
CA ILE A 295 -20.68 -2.78 -5.29
C ILE A 295 -19.59 -3.84 -5.18
N PHE A 296 -18.32 -3.46 -5.15
CA PHE A 296 -17.20 -4.39 -5.01
C PHE A 296 -17.35 -5.31 -3.79
N ARG A 297 -17.66 -4.72 -2.62
CA ARG A 297 -17.81 -5.47 -1.38
C ARG A 297 -19.09 -6.31 -1.37
N ALA A 298 -20.20 -5.79 -1.88
CA ALA A 298 -21.49 -6.48 -1.96
C ALA A 298 -21.43 -7.71 -2.89
N VAL A 299 -20.79 -7.58 -4.07
CA VAL A 299 -20.60 -8.69 -5.02
C VAL A 299 -19.79 -9.83 -4.38
N ASN A 300 -18.68 -9.49 -3.72
CA ASN A 300 -17.84 -10.48 -3.04
C ASN A 300 -18.53 -11.10 -1.82
N HIS A 301 -19.23 -10.29 -1.02
CA HIS A 301 -19.99 -10.79 0.11
C HIS A 301 -21.09 -11.76 -0.33
N GLN A 302 -21.82 -11.44 -1.41
CA GLN A 302 -22.85 -12.32 -1.98
C GLN A 302 -22.24 -13.66 -2.41
N LYS A 303 -21.09 -13.65 -3.08
CA LYS A 303 -20.36 -14.87 -3.46
C LYS A 303 -20.05 -15.74 -2.25
N ASP A 304 -19.49 -15.15 -1.20
CA ASP A 304 -19.10 -15.89 0.00
C ASP A 304 -20.30 -16.34 0.84
N TYR A 305 -21.39 -15.58 0.83
CA TYR A 305 -22.64 -15.94 1.52
C TYR A 305 -23.30 -17.15 0.87
N VAL A 306 -23.49 -17.12 -0.45
CA VAL A 306 -24.12 -18.23 -1.20
C VAL A 306 -23.27 -19.50 -1.10
N ARG A 307 -21.95 -19.39 -1.22
CA ARG A 307 -21.05 -20.56 -1.11
C ARG A 307 -21.00 -21.15 0.29
N ARG A 308 -21.04 -20.33 1.35
CA ARG A 308 -21.09 -20.82 2.73
C ARG A 308 -22.42 -21.49 3.08
N ALA A 309 -23.51 -21.04 2.47
CA ALA A 309 -24.83 -21.64 2.65
C ALA A 309 -25.09 -22.85 1.74
N ASP A 310 -24.11 -23.28 0.93
CA ASP A 310 -24.28 -24.29 -0.13
C ASP A 310 -25.49 -24.02 -1.05
N GLY A 311 -25.78 -22.75 -1.30
CA GLY A 311 -26.93 -22.31 -2.09
C GLY A 311 -28.26 -22.28 -1.33
N ASN A 312 -28.34 -22.78 -0.10
CA ASN A 312 -29.55 -22.72 0.73
C ASN A 312 -29.71 -21.34 1.41
N CYS A 313 -29.86 -20.30 0.60
CA CYS A 313 -30.04 -18.93 1.06
C CYS A 313 -30.93 -18.12 0.11
N LYS A 314 -31.33 -16.93 0.55
CA LYS A 314 -32.03 -15.96 -0.29
C LYS A 314 -31.09 -14.86 -0.74
N VAL A 315 -31.14 -14.52 -2.03
CA VAL A 315 -30.45 -13.36 -2.64
C VAL A 315 -31.53 -12.40 -3.13
N TRP A 316 -31.49 -11.16 -2.64
CA TRP A 316 -32.49 -10.11 -2.95
C TRP A 316 -33.95 -10.57 -2.80
N GLY A 317 -34.24 -11.32 -1.73
CA GLY A 317 -35.59 -11.81 -1.39
C GLY A 317 -36.03 -13.09 -2.12
N LYS A 318 -35.31 -13.52 -3.16
CA LYS A 318 -35.59 -14.76 -3.91
C LYS A 318 -34.65 -15.89 -3.50
N PRO A 319 -35.03 -17.18 -3.63
CA PRO A 319 -34.10 -18.30 -3.45
C PRO A 319 -32.90 -18.18 -4.40
N ALA A 320 -31.68 -18.48 -3.91
CA ALA A 320 -30.48 -18.39 -4.72
C ALA A 320 -30.51 -19.40 -5.88
N THR A 321 -30.25 -18.93 -7.10
CA THR A 321 -30.01 -19.79 -8.28
C THR A 321 -28.51 -19.99 -8.49
N PHE A 322 -28.13 -21.21 -8.81
CA PHE A 322 -26.74 -21.61 -9.03
C PHE A 322 -26.65 -22.89 -9.86
N ILE A 323 -25.49 -23.13 -10.46
CA ILE A 323 -25.16 -24.34 -11.22
C ILE A 323 -24.09 -25.10 -10.43
N ARG A 324 -24.35 -26.38 -10.14
CA ARG A 324 -23.34 -27.29 -9.57
C ARG A 324 -22.50 -27.85 -10.70
N THR A 325 -21.21 -27.60 -10.64
CA THR A 325 -20.23 -28.06 -11.62
C THR A 325 -19.25 -29.00 -10.94
N LYS A 326 -18.72 -29.92 -11.72
CA LYS A 326 -17.65 -30.81 -11.27
C LYS A 326 -16.43 -30.60 -12.15
N PHE A 327 -15.25 -30.65 -11.55
CA PHE A 327 -13.99 -30.61 -12.26
C PHE A 327 -13.03 -31.62 -11.66
N ILE A 328 -12.14 -32.16 -12.49
CA ILE A 328 -11.12 -33.11 -12.09
C ILE A 328 -9.79 -32.36 -12.08
N THR A 329 -9.09 -32.38 -10.95
CA THR A 329 -7.76 -31.79 -10.82
C THR A 329 -6.70 -32.70 -11.44
N SER A 330 -5.49 -32.19 -11.67
CA SER A 330 -4.41 -32.92 -12.34
C SER A 330 -3.95 -34.20 -11.62
N ASP A 331 -4.27 -34.32 -10.32
CA ASP A 331 -4.07 -35.50 -9.47
C ASP A 331 -5.23 -36.51 -9.53
N GLY A 332 -6.25 -36.26 -10.36
CA GLY A 332 -7.37 -37.17 -10.58
C GLY A 332 -8.49 -37.07 -9.55
N THR A 333 -8.42 -36.16 -8.56
CA THR A 333 -9.52 -35.93 -7.61
C THR A 333 -10.67 -35.14 -8.24
N GLU A 334 -11.90 -35.63 -8.04
CA GLU A 334 -13.11 -34.92 -8.45
C GLU A 334 -13.50 -33.88 -7.39
N HIS A 335 -13.64 -32.63 -7.81
CA HIS A 335 -14.07 -31.52 -6.98
C HIS A 335 -15.41 -30.96 -7.46
N SER A 336 -16.26 -30.56 -6.52
CA SER A 336 -17.53 -29.89 -6.80
C SER A 336 -17.37 -28.38 -6.56
N SER A 337 -17.91 -27.57 -7.47
CA SER A 337 -17.93 -26.11 -7.36
C SER A 337 -19.29 -25.54 -7.73
N THR A 338 -19.67 -24.48 -7.04
CA THR A 338 -20.95 -23.78 -7.23
C THR A 338 -20.72 -22.48 -8.00
N LEU A 339 -21.34 -22.39 -9.18
CA LEU A 339 -21.40 -21.17 -10.00
C LEU A 339 -22.72 -20.44 -9.72
N ILE A 340 -22.65 -19.21 -9.25
CA ILE A 340 -23.81 -18.43 -8.84
C ILE A 340 -24.42 -17.77 -10.07
N THR A 341 -25.75 -17.82 -10.21
CA THR A 341 -26.48 -17.27 -11.38
C THR A 341 -27.62 -16.33 -10.97
N CYS A 342 -27.48 -15.66 -9.81
CA CYS A 342 -28.42 -14.66 -9.31
C CYS A 342 -27.71 -13.44 -8.72
N GLY A 343 -28.48 -12.36 -8.49
CA GLY A 343 -27.98 -11.09 -7.97
C GLY A 343 -26.85 -10.56 -8.84
N TYR A 344 -25.81 -10.00 -8.22
CA TYR A 344 -24.66 -9.44 -8.95
C TYR A 344 -23.91 -10.43 -9.87
N TRP A 345 -24.12 -11.74 -9.73
CA TRP A 345 -23.42 -12.78 -10.51
C TRP A 345 -24.27 -13.34 -11.66
N GLY A 346 -25.52 -12.88 -11.82
CA GLY A 346 -26.43 -13.38 -12.86
C GLY A 346 -27.36 -12.35 -13.49
N GLU A 347 -27.42 -11.13 -12.95
CA GLU A 347 -28.23 -10.02 -13.47
C GLU A 347 -27.39 -8.74 -13.62
#